data_AF-A0A382S8B2-F1
#
_entry.id   AF-A0A382S8B2-F1
#
_cell.length_a   1.000
_cell.length_b   1.000
_cell.length_c   1.000
_cell.angle_alpha   90.00
_cell.angle_beta   90.00
_cell.angle_gamma   90.00
#
_symmetry.space_group_name_H-M   'P 1'
#
loop_
_entity.id
_entity.type
_entity.pdbx_description
1 polymer ?
#
loop_
_entity_poly.entity_id
_entity_poly.type
_entity_poly.pdbx_seq_one_letter_code
_entity_poly.pdbx_strand_id
1 'polypeptide(L)'
;DAVLNSPWGTLIKNDQFNIPLSFAGFLTYSTILLIVLILSLKIISPKQKIYKSFWWLLYLISCGSSVFSILLISIMIIKIKSFCFFCLLSAILSFSIFILTIIGARFDNRETMFYRGLIIAFTVLIGGLIWSNQVDPTRANEINLPTENISPPITTVSSIEKINFAKFLNDNNIVMYSAYWCPHCNDQKQLFGKKAVEELIIVECAKDGKNNQYNLCQERGIEGFPSWEINNEIYSGTMSLNELAEMTNYDGDINFE
;
A
#
# COMPACT_ATOMS: atom_id res chain seq x y z
N ASP A 1 4.61 5.77 -8.30
CA ASP A 1 4.86 4.73 -7.27
C ASP A 1 4.12 4.95 -5.96
N ALA A 2 3.96 6.19 -5.48
CA ALA A 2 3.23 6.50 -4.24
C ALA A 2 1.83 5.84 -4.12
N VAL A 3 1.07 5.76 -5.22
CA VAL A 3 -0.27 5.14 -5.22
C VAL A 3 -0.20 3.60 -5.10
N LEU A 4 0.73 2.96 -5.80
CA LEU A 4 0.86 1.49 -5.82
C LEU A 4 1.49 0.95 -4.53
N ASN A 5 2.35 1.73 -3.90
CA ASN A 5 2.98 1.41 -2.62
C ASN A 5 2.15 1.89 -1.42
N SER A 6 0.99 2.51 -1.67
CA SER A 6 0.09 2.93 -0.59
C SER A 6 -0.56 1.72 0.09
N PRO A 7 -1.12 1.89 1.30
CA PRO A 7 -1.87 0.82 1.98
C PRO A 7 -3.05 0.27 1.16
N TRP A 8 -3.63 1.10 0.29
CA TRP A 8 -4.70 0.70 -0.64
C TRP A 8 -4.19 -0.04 -1.90
N GLY A 9 -2.87 -0.15 -2.08
CA GLY A 9 -2.26 -0.96 -3.14
C GLY A 9 -2.34 -2.47 -2.92
N THR A 10 -2.77 -2.90 -1.72
CA THR A 10 -2.84 -4.30 -1.30
C THR A 10 -4.23 -4.65 -0.81
N LEU A 11 -4.84 -5.73 -1.31
CA LEU A 11 -6.19 -6.15 -0.88
C LEU A 11 -6.17 -6.84 0.48
N ILE A 12 -5.16 -7.67 0.73
CA ILE A 12 -4.98 -8.41 1.98
C ILE A 12 -3.50 -8.28 2.33
N LYS A 13 -3.22 -7.74 3.52
CA LYS A 13 -1.89 -7.64 4.11
C LYS A 13 -1.91 -8.39 5.44
N ASN A 14 -1.48 -9.65 5.41
CA ASN A 14 -1.21 -10.47 6.59
C ASN A 14 0.31 -10.69 6.68
N ASP A 15 0.84 -11.03 7.86
CA ASP A 15 2.29 -11.19 8.13
C ASP A 15 3.00 -12.22 7.23
N GLN A 16 2.24 -13.08 6.52
CA GLN A 16 2.78 -14.11 5.62
C GLN A 16 2.35 -13.97 4.16
N PHE A 17 1.32 -13.15 3.85
CA PHE A 17 0.76 -13.05 2.51
C PHE A 17 0.35 -11.61 2.20
N ASN A 18 0.91 -11.07 1.12
CA ASN A 18 0.53 -9.79 0.54
C ASN A 18 -0.09 -10.03 -0.84
N ILE A 19 -1.37 -9.72 -1.02
CA ILE A 19 -2.05 -9.82 -2.32
C ILE A 19 -2.15 -8.42 -2.94
N PRO A 20 -1.38 -8.13 -4.00
CA PRO A 20 -1.45 -6.86 -4.69
C PRO A 20 -2.83 -6.65 -5.32
N LEU A 21 -3.32 -5.42 -5.26
CA LEU A 21 -4.56 -5.01 -5.93
C LEU A 21 -4.50 -5.26 -7.46
N SER A 22 -3.32 -5.07 -8.06
CA SER A 22 -3.06 -5.32 -9.47
C SER A 22 -3.30 -6.79 -9.86
N PHE A 23 -3.04 -7.74 -8.96
CA PHE A 23 -3.29 -9.16 -9.20
C PHE A 23 -4.79 -9.47 -9.29
N ALA A 24 -5.62 -8.88 -8.41
CA ALA A 24 -7.07 -9.01 -8.51
C ALA A 24 -7.63 -8.34 -9.77
N GLY A 25 -7.05 -7.20 -10.17
CA GLY A 25 -7.33 -6.57 -11.46
C GLY A 25 -7.04 -7.52 -12.63
N PHE A 26 -5.85 -8.12 -12.65
CA PHE A 26 -5.46 -9.10 -13.67
C PHE A 26 -6.44 -10.28 -13.76
N LEU A 27 -6.84 -10.86 -12.62
CA LEU A 27 -7.79 -11.96 -12.59
C LEU A 27 -9.16 -11.54 -13.14
N THR A 28 -9.64 -10.35 -12.78
CA THR A 28 -10.92 -9.80 -13.23
C THR A 28 -10.92 -9.59 -14.75
N TYR A 29 -9.92 -8.92 -15.30
CA TYR A 29 -9.82 -8.68 -16.74
C TYR A 29 -9.60 -9.97 -17.54
N SER A 30 -8.82 -10.92 -17.01
CA SER A 30 -8.64 -12.24 -17.64
C SER A 30 -9.96 -13.02 -17.70
N THR A 31 -10.76 -12.96 -16.64
CA THR A 31 -12.08 -13.60 -16.59
C THR A 31 -13.04 -12.97 -17.59
N ILE A 32 -13.08 -11.63 -17.66
CA ILE A 32 -13.88 -10.89 -18.65
C ILE A 32 -13.47 -11.28 -20.07
N LEU A 33 -12.16 -11.28 -20.37
CA LEU A 33 -11.62 -11.64 -21.67
C LEU A 33 -12.01 -13.05 -22.08
N LEU A 34 -11.88 -14.02 -21.18
CA LEU A 34 -12.25 -15.41 -21.42
C LEU A 34 -13.74 -15.56 -21.72
N ILE A 35 -14.62 -14.90 -20.97
CA ILE A 35 -16.06 -14.91 -21.23
C ILE A 35 -16.36 -14.28 -22.59
N VAL A 36 -15.76 -13.15 -22.92
CA VAL A 36 -15.95 -12.47 -24.21
C VAL A 36 -15.48 -13.35 -25.37
N LEU A 37 -14.34 -14.04 -25.24
CA LEU A 37 -13.85 -14.97 -26.25
C LEU A 37 -14.80 -16.14 -26.46
N ILE A 38 -15.31 -16.74 -25.38
CA ILE A 38 -16.31 -17.83 -25.45
C ILE A 38 -17.57 -17.38 -26.19
N LEU A 39 -18.06 -16.17 -25.88
CA LEU A 39 -19.25 -15.61 -26.51
C LEU A 39 -19.01 -15.24 -27.98
N SER A 40 -17.84 -14.70 -28.31
CA SER A 40 -17.49 -14.21 -29.66
C SER A 40 -17.19 -15.35 -30.63
N LEU A 41 -16.46 -16.37 -30.17
CA LEU A 41 -16.15 -17.58 -30.94
C LEU A 41 -17.37 -18.50 -31.11
N LYS A 42 -18.54 -18.13 -30.57
CA LYS A 42 -19.78 -18.92 -30.60
C LYS A 42 -19.57 -20.37 -30.13
N ILE A 43 -18.63 -20.59 -29.21
CA ILE A 43 -18.41 -21.90 -28.58
C ILE A 43 -19.71 -22.39 -27.95
N ILE A 44 -20.50 -21.46 -27.43
CA ILE A 44 -21.81 -21.72 -26.84
C ILE A 44 -22.88 -21.15 -27.77
N SER A 45 -23.83 -21.99 -28.17
CA SER A 45 -24.89 -21.57 -29.09
C SER A 45 -25.85 -20.56 -28.43
N PRO A 46 -26.30 -19.50 -29.14
CA PRO A 46 -27.16 -18.45 -28.57
C PRO A 46 -28.51 -18.95 -28.03
N LYS A 47 -28.94 -20.14 -28.45
CA LYS A 47 -30.21 -20.77 -28.02
C LYS A 47 -30.09 -21.45 -26.66
N GLN A 48 -28.88 -21.71 -26.17
CA GLN A 48 -28.66 -22.37 -24.88
C GLN A 48 -28.81 -21.39 -23.72
N LYS A 49 -29.45 -21.85 -22.64
CA LYS A 49 -29.61 -21.07 -21.39
C LYS A 49 -28.26 -20.58 -20.82
N ILE A 50 -27.21 -21.36 -21.04
CA ILE A 50 -25.84 -21.04 -20.61
C ILE A 50 -25.34 -19.74 -21.27
N TYR A 51 -25.68 -19.48 -22.54
CA TYR A 51 -25.29 -18.23 -23.22
C TYR A 51 -25.81 -16.98 -22.48
N LYS A 52 -27.06 -17.02 -22.01
CA LYS A 52 -27.63 -15.95 -21.18
C LYS A 52 -26.91 -15.82 -19.84
N SER A 53 -26.52 -16.94 -19.23
CA SER A 53 -25.80 -16.95 -17.95
C SER A 53 -24.44 -16.26 -18.05
N PHE A 54 -23.70 -16.46 -19.16
CA PHE A 54 -22.42 -15.79 -19.39
C PHE A 54 -22.56 -14.28 -19.56
N TRP A 55 -23.60 -13.81 -20.28
CA TRP A 55 -23.90 -12.38 -20.36
C TRP A 55 -24.26 -11.76 -19.00
N TRP A 56 -25.05 -12.48 -18.19
CA TRP A 56 -25.34 -12.05 -16.82
C TRP A 56 -24.09 -11.99 -15.95
N LEU A 57 -23.22 -13.00 -16.01
CA LEU A 57 -21.97 -13.02 -15.28
C LEU A 57 -21.06 -11.85 -15.69
N LEU A 58 -20.93 -11.62 -17.00
CA LEU A 58 -20.15 -10.52 -17.57
C LEU A 58 -20.68 -9.15 -17.11
N TYR A 59 -22.00 -8.95 -17.11
CA TYR A 59 -22.64 -7.75 -16.60
C TYR A 59 -22.37 -7.53 -15.10
N LEU A 60 -22.53 -8.56 -14.26
CA LEU A 60 -22.34 -8.43 -12.82
C LEU A 60 -20.87 -8.17 -12.44
N ILE A 61 -19.92 -8.85 -13.09
CA ILE A 61 -18.48 -8.63 -12.87
C ILE A 61 -18.08 -7.21 -13.33
N SER A 62 -18.53 -6.77 -14.51
CA SER A 62 -18.22 -5.42 -15.01
C SER A 62 -18.84 -4.32 -14.15
N CYS A 63 -20.07 -4.52 -13.66
CA CYS A 63 -20.71 -3.61 -12.70
C CYS A 63 -19.87 -3.46 -11.42
N GLY A 64 -19.50 -4.59 -10.80
CA GLY A 64 -18.67 -4.58 -9.60
C GLY A 64 -17.31 -3.93 -9.83
N SER A 65 -16.61 -4.29 -10.92
CA SER A 65 -15.31 -3.72 -11.28
C SER A 65 -15.38 -2.21 -11.51
N SER A 66 -16.44 -1.72 -12.17
CA SER A 66 -16.64 -0.29 -12.40
C SER A 66 -16.87 0.47 -11.09
N VAL A 67 -17.71 -0.05 -10.19
CA VAL A 67 -17.99 0.58 -8.89
C VAL A 67 -16.74 0.62 -8.02
N PHE A 68 -16.00 -0.49 -7.95
CA PHE A 68 -14.76 -0.55 -7.20
C PHE A 68 -13.69 0.39 -7.78
N SER A 69 -13.61 0.52 -9.11
CA SER A 69 -12.70 1.47 -9.76
C SER A 69 -13.02 2.93 -9.40
N ILE A 70 -14.31 3.29 -9.33
CA ILE A 70 -14.74 4.63 -8.89
C ILE A 70 -14.32 4.88 -7.43
N LEU A 71 -14.47 3.88 -6.57
CA LEU A 71 -14.01 3.96 -5.17
C LEU A 71 -12.50 4.23 -5.11
N LEU A 72 -11.69 3.49 -5.86
CA LEU A 72 -10.23 3.65 -5.89
C LEU A 72 -9.81 5.04 -6.42
N ILE A 73 -10.47 5.55 -7.46
CA ILE A 73 -10.25 6.92 -7.95
C ILE A 73 -10.61 7.95 -6.88
N SER A 74 -11.69 7.73 -6.13
CA SER A 74 -12.10 8.61 -5.03
C SER A 74 -11.04 8.63 -3.90
N ILE A 75 -10.49 7.47 -3.54
CA ILE A 75 -9.39 7.35 -2.55
C ILE A 75 -8.14 8.07 -3.06
N MET A 76 -7.78 7.89 -4.33
CA MET A 76 -6.62 8.54 -4.93
C MET A 76 -6.72 10.07 -4.84
N ILE A 77 -7.89 10.65 -5.11
CA ILE A 77 -8.12 12.09 -5.08
C ILE A 77 -8.18 12.63 -3.65
N ILE A 78 -8.91 11.96 -2.75
CA ILE A 78 -9.20 12.49 -1.41
C ILE A 78 -8.07 12.19 -0.42
N LYS A 79 -7.56 10.96 -0.40
CA LYS A 79 -6.64 10.46 0.62
C LYS A 79 -5.18 10.58 0.17
N ILE A 80 -4.86 10.06 -1.01
CA ILE A 80 -3.47 9.92 -1.46
C ILE A 80 -2.93 11.23 -2.07
N LYS A 81 -3.80 12.06 -2.67
CA LYS A 81 -3.45 13.34 -3.32
C LYS A 81 -2.31 13.21 -4.34
N SER A 82 -2.23 12.07 -5.02
CA SER A 82 -1.21 11.75 -6.02
C SER A 82 -1.86 11.20 -7.27
N PHE A 83 -1.20 11.36 -8.42
CA PHE A 83 -1.73 10.93 -9.72
C PHE A 83 -1.18 9.56 -10.12
N CYS A 84 -2.08 8.66 -10.54
CA CYS A 84 -1.72 7.36 -11.11
C CYS A 84 -2.35 7.17 -12.49
N PHE A 85 -1.52 7.25 -13.54
CA PHE A 85 -1.96 7.09 -14.93
C PHE A 85 -2.60 5.72 -15.18
N PHE A 86 -1.96 4.63 -14.72
CA PHE A 86 -2.47 3.27 -14.91
C PHE A 86 -3.81 3.04 -14.21
N CYS A 87 -4.02 3.66 -13.05
CA CYS A 87 -5.27 3.57 -12.30
C CYS A 87 -6.42 4.25 -13.04
N LEU A 88 -6.15 5.44 -13.63
CA LEU A 88 -7.11 6.15 -14.46
C LEU A 88 -7.46 5.36 -15.72
N LEU A 89 -6.46 4.80 -16.41
CA LEU A 89 -6.67 3.97 -17.58
C LEU A 89 -7.54 2.74 -17.25
N SER A 90 -7.24 2.06 -16.14
CA SER A 90 -8.05 0.94 -15.66
C SER A 90 -9.49 1.37 -15.37
N ALA A 91 -9.70 2.51 -14.71
CA ALA A 91 -11.05 3.00 -14.43
C ALA A 91 -11.86 3.29 -15.71
N ILE A 92 -11.24 3.92 -16.70
CA ILE A 92 -11.86 4.18 -18.02
C ILE A 92 -12.22 2.87 -18.71
N LEU A 93 -11.32 1.88 -18.67
CA LEU A 93 -11.53 0.57 -19.28
C LEU A 93 -12.69 -0.17 -18.60
N SER A 94 -12.68 -0.28 -17.27
CA SER A 94 -13.76 -0.92 -16.51
C SER A 94 -15.12 -0.28 -16.77
N PHE A 95 -15.19 1.06 -16.78
CA PHE A 95 -16.42 1.78 -17.07
C PHE A 95 -16.89 1.54 -18.51
N SER A 96 -15.98 1.57 -19.49
CA SER A 96 -16.30 1.31 -20.89
C SER A 96 -16.84 -0.11 -21.10
N ILE A 97 -16.22 -1.11 -20.47
CA ILE A 97 -16.70 -2.50 -20.53
C ILE A 97 -18.10 -2.60 -19.93
N PHE A 98 -18.36 -1.95 -18.79
CA PHE A 98 -19.69 -1.96 -18.17
C PHE A 98 -20.77 -1.34 -19.08
N ILE A 99 -20.48 -0.22 -19.76
CA ILE A 99 -21.41 0.37 -20.72
C ILE A 99 -21.65 -0.55 -21.91
N LEU A 100 -20.59 -1.16 -22.44
CA LEU A 100 -20.71 -2.11 -23.55
C LEU A 100 -21.51 -3.36 -23.16
N THR A 101 -21.41 -3.85 -21.92
CA THR A 101 -22.19 -5.01 -21.47
C THR A 101 -23.67 -4.68 -21.31
N ILE A 102 -24.01 -3.46 -20.87
CA ILE A 102 -25.40 -2.99 -20.84
C ILE A 102 -26.01 -2.96 -22.25
N ILE A 103 -25.25 -2.47 -23.24
CA ILE A 103 -25.73 -2.34 -24.63
C ILE A 103 -25.78 -3.71 -25.33
N GLY A 104 -24.76 -4.55 -25.12
CA GLY A 104 -24.61 -5.82 -25.82
C GLY A 104 -25.48 -6.95 -25.25
N ALA A 105 -25.77 -6.94 -23.96
CA ALA A 105 -26.55 -7.99 -23.33
C ALA A 105 -28.05 -7.85 -23.64
N ARG A 106 -28.62 -8.91 -24.21
CA ARG A 106 -30.08 -9.04 -24.37
C ARG A 106 -30.70 -9.54 -23.08
N PHE A 107 -30.94 -8.63 -22.15
CA PHE A 107 -31.66 -8.95 -20.91
C PHE A 107 -33.14 -9.19 -21.19
N ASP A 108 -33.69 -10.26 -20.61
CA ASP A 108 -35.11 -10.60 -20.76
C ASP A 108 -36.00 -9.47 -20.18
N ASN A 109 -35.63 -8.92 -19.03
CA ASN A 109 -36.32 -7.80 -18.36
C ASN A 109 -35.32 -6.73 -17.91
N ARG A 110 -35.59 -5.46 -18.25
CA ARG A 110 -34.74 -4.31 -17.83
C ARG A 110 -34.79 -4.05 -16.32
N GLU A 111 -35.91 -4.33 -15.69
CA GLU A 111 -36.09 -4.17 -14.23
C GLU A 111 -35.17 -5.10 -13.45
N THR A 112 -35.10 -6.38 -13.86
CA THR A 112 -34.21 -7.37 -13.23
C THR A 112 -32.74 -7.00 -13.40
N MET A 113 -32.37 -6.43 -14.55
CA MET A 113 -31.02 -5.93 -14.81
C MET A 113 -30.66 -4.80 -13.83
N PHE A 114 -31.56 -3.82 -13.67
CA PHE A 114 -31.36 -2.70 -12.77
C PHE A 114 -31.26 -3.16 -11.31
N TYR A 115 -32.20 -3.97 -10.84
CA TYR A 115 -32.23 -4.46 -9.46
C TYR A 115 -30.96 -5.26 -9.09
N ARG A 116 -30.53 -6.19 -9.94
CA ARG A 116 -29.32 -6.98 -9.70
C ARG A 116 -28.06 -6.12 -9.78
N GLY A 117 -28.00 -5.18 -10.72
CA GLY A 117 -26.89 -4.22 -10.82
C GLY A 117 -26.77 -3.38 -9.55
N LEU A 118 -27.90 -2.87 -9.04
CA LEU A 118 -27.96 -2.07 -7.82
C LEU A 118 -27.49 -2.87 -6.59
N ILE A 119 -27.92 -4.12 -6.44
CA ILE A 119 -27.44 -5.01 -5.37
C ILE A 119 -25.92 -5.18 -5.43
N ILE A 120 -25.37 -5.49 -6.61
CA ILE A 120 -23.93 -5.65 -6.77
C ILE A 120 -23.20 -4.35 -6.47
N ALA A 121 -23.71 -3.21 -6.95
CA ALA A 121 -23.11 -1.90 -6.71
C ALA A 121 -23.04 -1.59 -5.21
N PHE A 122 -24.13 -1.74 -4.46
CA PHE A 122 -24.13 -1.54 -3.01
C PHE A 122 -23.22 -2.53 -2.29
N THR A 123 -23.25 -3.81 -2.67
CA THR A 123 -22.42 -4.84 -2.03
C THR A 123 -20.94 -4.52 -2.18
N VAL A 124 -20.50 -4.16 -3.40
CA VAL A 124 -19.12 -3.81 -3.70
C VAL A 124 -18.72 -2.47 -3.08
N LEU A 125 -19.62 -1.47 -3.10
CA LEU A 125 -19.37 -0.18 -2.47
C LEU A 125 -19.17 -0.34 -0.96
N ILE A 126 -20.09 -1.01 -0.27
CA ILE A 126 -20.02 -1.22 1.18
C ILE A 126 -18.80 -2.07 1.53
N GLY A 127 -18.61 -3.21 0.85
CA GLY A 127 -17.44 -4.06 1.07
C GLY A 127 -16.11 -3.34 0.80
N GLY A 128 -16.06 -2.55 -0.27
CA GLY A 128 -14.90 -1.73 -0.62
C GLY A 128 -14.64 -0.62 0.39
N LEU A 129 -15.66 0.04 0.92
CA LEU A 129 -15.51 1.05 1.97
C LEU A 129 -15.05 0.43 3.30
N ILE A 130 -15.60 -0.73 3.69
CA ILE A 130 -15.16 -1.47 4.87
C ILE A 130 -13.68 -1.82 4.73
N TRP A 131 -13.30 -2.42 3.61
CA TRP A 131 -11.91 -2.74 3.30
C TRP A 131 -11.02 -1.48 3.31
N SER A 132 -11.44 -0.42 2.62
CA SER A 132 -10.70 0.84 2.52
C SER A 132 -10.43 1.45 3.90
N ASN A 133 -11.42 1.41 4.80
CA ASN A 133 -11.28 1.86 6.19
C ASN A 133 -10.40 0.93 7.04
N GLN A 134 -10.36 -0.37 6.75
CA GLN A 134 -9.48 -1.31 7.46
C GLN A 134 -8.01 -1.09 7.11
N VAL A 135 -7.71 -0.80 5.84
CA VAL A 135 -6.34 -0.54 5.38
C VAL A 135 -5.91 0.92 5.56
N ASP A 136 -6.82 1.83 5.92
CA ASP A 136 -6.51 3.24 6.16
C ASP A 136 -5.63 3.40 7.41
N PRO A 137 -4.39 3.91 7.28
CA PRO A 137 -3.51 4.12 8.43
C PRO A 137 -4.07 5.13 9.44
N THR A 138 -5.01 6.01 9.05
CA THR A 138 -5.65 6.92 10.01
C THR A 138 -6.50 6.19 11.05
N ARG A 139 -6.99 4.97 10.76
CA ARG A 139 -7.75 4.16 11.71
C ARG A 139 -6.88 3.67 12.88
N ALA A 140 -5.59 3.40 12.64
CA ALA A 140 -4.64 3.11 13.72
C ALA A 140 -4.34 4.36 14.58
N ASN A 141 -4.50 5.55 13.99
CA ASN A 141 -4.30 6.84 14.66
C ASN A 141 -5.53 7.31 15.46
N GLU A 142 -6.75 6.82 15.18
CA GLU A 142 -7.96 7.24 15.92
C GLU A 142 -8.03 6.70 17.36
N ILE A 143 -7.21 5.71 17.74
CA ILE A 143 -7.11 5.28 19.14
C ILE A 143 -6.27 6.26 19.99
N ASN A 144 -5.57 7.22 19.37
CA ASN A 144 -4.83 8.28 20.07
C ASN A 144 -4.97 9.64 19.35
N LEU A 145 -5.97 10.44 19.74
CA LEU A 145 -6.02 11.88 19.42
C LEU A 145 -4.89 12.63 20.16
N PRO A 146 -4.35 13.79 19.73
CA PRO A 146 -4.36 14.49 18.43
C PRO A 146 -2.98 14.52 17.72
N THR A 147 -3.00 14.98 16.47
CA THR A 147 -1.89 15.24 15.53
C THR A 147 -0.59 15.77 16.16
N GLU A 148 0.34 14.86 16.43
CA GLU A 148 1.77 15.16 16.40
C GLU A 148 2.33 14.56 15.12
N ASN A 149 3.18 15.30 14.41
CA ASN A 149 3.91 14.81 13.23
C ASN A 149 5.03 13.86 13.69
N ILE A 150 4.63 12.67 14.14
CA ILE A 150 5.50 11.60 14.66
C ILE A 150 5.60 10.45 13.66
N SER A 151 6.72 9.73 13.73
CA SER A 151 6.96 8.57 12.89
C SER A 151 5.88 7.50 13.10
N PRO A 152 5.50 6.73 12.05
CA PRO A 152 4.64 5.56 12.21
C PRO A 152 5.18 4.59 13.27
N PRO A 153 4.30 3.86 13.99
CA PRO A 153 4.72 2.95 15.04
C PRO A 153 5.56 1.80 14.49
N ILE A 154 6.57 1.40 15.26
CA ILE A 154 7.39 0.22 14.98
C ILE A 154 6.66 -1.01 15.51
N THR A 155 6.47 -2.01 14.65
CA THR A 155 5.66 -3.19 14.94
C THR A 155 6.50 -4.43 15.18
N THR A 156 7.74 -4.45 14.70
CA THR A 156 8.69 -5.55 14.92
C THR A 156 9.23 -5.56 16.35
N VAL A 157 9.52 -6.77 16.84
CA VAL A 157 10.12 -7.01 18.17
C VAL A 157 11.64 -7.03 18.03
N SER A 158 12.35 -6.44 18.99
CA SER A 158 13.81 -6.50 19.04
C SER A 158 14.29 -7.76 19.75
N SER A 159 15.27 -8.44 19.16
CA SER A 159 16.08 -9.45 19.84
C SER A 159 17.09 -8.77 20.79
N ILE A 160 17.76 -9.55 21.63
CA ILE A 160 18.76 -8.99 22.56
C ILE A 160 19.99 -8.46 21.79
N GLU A 161 20.36 -9.11 20.70
CA GLU A 161 21.43 -8.75 19.78
C GLU A 161 21.15 -7.39 19.13
N LYS A 162 19.91 -7.17 18.64
CA LYS A 162 19.46 -5.87 18.08
C LYS A 162 19.54 -4.76 19.12
N ILE A 163 19.16 -5.03 20.37
CA ILE A 163 19.22 -4.03 21.46
C ILE A 163 20.68 -3.70 21.79
N ASN A 164 21.54 -4.71 21.93
CA ASN A 164 22.95 -4.51 22.23
C ASN A 164 23.67 -3.74 21.12
N PHE A 165 23.34 -4.05 19.86
CA PHE A 165 23.89 -3.33 18.72
C PHE A 165 23.43 -1.87 18.68
N ALA A 166 22.14 -1.60 18.93
CA ALA A 166 21.64 -0.22 19.00
C ALA A 166 22.31 0.60 20.12
N LYS A 167 22.58 -0.02 21.28
CA LYS A 167 23.35 0.61 22.36
C LYS A 167 24.78 0.91 21.94
N PHE A 168 25.45 -0.04 21.30
CA PHE A 168 26.78 0.18 20.76
C PHE A 168 26.82 1.36 19.78
N LEU A 169 25.84 1.48 18.89
CA LEU A 169 25.74 2.61 17.96
C LEU A 169 25.60 3.94 18.72
N ASN A 170 24.77 3.99 19.75
CA ASN A 170 24.60 5.18 20.59
C ASN A 170 25.90 5.53 21.35
N ASP A 171 26.52 4.55 22.02
CA ASP A 171 27.76 4.74 22.77
C ASP A 171 28.91 5.27 21.89
N ASN A 172 28.88 4.95 20.58
CA ASN A 172 29.84 5.43 19.58
C ASN A 172 29.38 6.67 18.82
N ASN A 173 28.31 7.35 19.26
CA ASN A 173 27.76 8.55 18.64
C ASN A 173 27.41 8.37 17.15
N ILE A 174 26.95 7.18 16.77
CA ILE A 174 26.46 6.91 15.42
C ILE A 174 25.03 7.44 15.32
N VAL A 175 24.81 8.38 14.41
CA VAL A 175 23.54 9.13 14.31
C VAL A 175 22.77 8.72 13.07
N MET A 176 21.48 8.45 13.23
CA MET A 176 20.54 8.27 12.12
C MET A 176 19.74 9.55 11.90
N TYR A 177 19.90 10.18 10.74
CA TYR A 177 19.04 11.26 10.27
C TYR A 177 17.81 10.69 9.57
N SER A 178 16.64 11.09 10.04
CA SER A 178 15.34 10.52 9.66
C SER A 178 14.33 11.64 9.43
N ALA A 179 13.29 11.37 8.65
CA ALA A 179 12.08 12.18 8.61
C ALA A 179 10.86 11.35 9.05
N TYR A 180 9.91 11.94 9.77
CA TYR A 180 8.77 11.17 10.30
C TYR A 180 7.90 10.54 9.19
N TRP A 181 7.78 11.21 8.04
CA TRP A 181 7.00 10.76 6.88
C TRP A 181 7.78 9.82 5.96
N CYS A 182 9.06 9.58 6.22
CA CYS A 182 9.95 8.85 5.31
C CYS A 182 9.75 7.33 5.44
N PRO A 183 9.30 6.64 4.37
CA PRO A 183 9.03 5.19 4.42
C PRO A 183 10.31 4.38 4.65
N HIS A 184 11.40 4.70 3.96
CA HIS A 184 12.70 4.03 4.11
C HIS A 184 13.29 4.19 5.53
N CYS A 185 12.95 5.27 6.21
CA CYS A 185 13.34 5.52 7.59
C CYS A 185 12.52 4.64 8.54
N ASN A 186 11.23 4.41 8.24
CA ASN A 186 10.45 3.42 8.96
C ASN A 186 11.00 2.01 8.72
N ASP A 187 11.31 1.64 7.47
CA ASP A 187 11.91 0.34 7.14
C ASP A 187 13.19 0.10 7.95
N GLN A 188 14.10 1.09 8.01
CA GLN A 188 15.32 1.00 8.83
C GLN A 188 15.00 0.75 10.32
N LYS A 189 14.03 1.49 10.88
CA LYS A 189 13.61 1.33 12.28
C LYS A 189 12.98 -0.06 12.53
N GLN A 190 12.26 -0.62 11.57
CA GLN A 190 11.69 -1.97 11.68
C GLN A 190 12.76 -3.06 11.71
N LEU A 191 13.92 -2.87 11.07
CA LEU A 191 15.03 -3.82 11.16
C LEU A 191 15.54 -3.98 12.61
N PHE A 192 15.62 -2.87 13.36
CA PHE A 192 16.01 -2.86 14.77
C PHE A 192 14.87 -3.33 15.70
N GLY A 193 13.64 -2.95 15.38
CA GLY A 193 12.46 -3.23 16.21
C GLY A 193 12.30 -2.30 17.40
N LYS A 194 11.16 -2.45 18.08
CA LYS A 194 10.63 -1.44 19.00
C LYS A 194 11.58 -1.03 20.12
N LYS A 195 12.23 -2.00 20.80
CA LYS A 195 13.09 -1.70 21.96
C LYS A 195 14.45 -1.17 21.55
N ALA A 196 15.05 -1.72 20.50
CA ALA A 196 16.35 -1.30 20.03
C ALA A 196 16.32 0.14 19.48
N VAL A 197 15.24 0.54 18.83
CA VAL A 197 15.11 1.93 18.33
C VAL A 197 15.07 2.97 19.46
N GLU A 198 14.57 2.62 20.64
CA GLU A 198 14.60 3.51 21.82
C GLU A 198 16.03 3.81 22.29
N GLU A 199 16.99 2.96 21.93
CA GLU A 199 18.41 3.12 22.28
C GLU A 199 19.18 3.91 21.22
N LEU A 200 18.65 4.13 20.01
CA LEU A 200 19.35 4.81 18.92
C LEU A 200 19.35 6.34 19.06
N ILE A 201 20.41 6.99 18.59
CA ILE A 201 20.42 8.44 18.37
C ILE A 201 19.77 8.74 17.02
N ILE A 202 18.50 9.17 17.05
CA ILE A 202 17.74 9.52 15.85
C ILE A 202 17.45 11.01 15.83
N VAL A 203 17.86 11.67 14.75
CA VAL A 203 17.62 13.07 14.50
C VAL A 203 16.44 13.21 13.53
N GLU A 204 15.38 13.90 13.97
CA GLU A 204 14.23 14.22 13.13
C GLU A 204 14.51 15.48 12.30
N CYS A 205 14.56 15.30 10.98
CA CYS A 205 14.92 16.35 10.02
C CYS A 205 13.72 16.97 9.31
N ALA A 206 12.49 16.50 9.47
CA ALA A 206 11.34 17.20 8.90
C ALA A 206 11.09 18.50 9.68
N LYS A 207 11.03 19.64 8.99
CA LYS A 207 10.78 20.96 9.59
C LYS A 207 9.50 21.03 10.42
N ASP A 208 8.50 20.25 10.05
CA ASP A 208 7.20 20.13 10.71
C ASP A 208 7.11 18.90 11.64
N GLY A 209 8.17 18.11 11.76
CA GLY A 209 8.24 16.94 12.64
C GLY A 209 8.25 17.33 14.12
N LYS A 210 7.73 16.45 14.99
CA LYS A 210 7.76 16.66 16.44
C LYS A 210 9.21 16.67 16.94
N ASN A 211 9.56 17.67 17.76
CA ASN A 211 10.89 17.84 18.34
C ASN A 211 12.03 17.78 17.30
N ASN A 212 11.77 18.28 16.09
CA ASN A 212 12.73 18.22 15.00
C ASN A 212 13.98 19.07 15.27
N GLN A 213 15.06 18.70 14.58
CA GLN A 213 16.34 19.39 14.56
C GLN A 213 16.69 19.74 13.11
N TYR A 214 15.72 20.27 12.34
CA TYR A 214 15.88 20.59 10.92
C TYR A 214 17.16 21.40 10.61
N ASN A 215 17.47 22.41 11.43
CA ASN A 215 18.66 23.23 11.25
C ASN A 215 19.97 22.42 11.35
N LEU A 216 20.04 21.44 12.27
CA LEU A 216 21.19 20.55 12.38
C LEU A 216 21.36 19.73 11.10
N CYS A 217 20.27 19.20 10.54
CA CYS A 217 20.32 18.43 9.30
C CYS A 217 20.81 19.28 8.11
N GLN A 218 20.41 20.55 8.06
CA GLN A 218 20.90 21.49 7.04
C GLN A 218 22.39 21.80 7.22
N GLU A 219 22.85 22.04 8.45
CA GLU A 219 24.26 22.28 8.76
C GLU A 219 25.15 21.07 8.43
N ARG A 220 24.63 19.86 8.63
CA ARG A 220 25.29 18.59 8.32
C ARG A 220 25.20 18.18 6.85
N GLY A 221 24.50 18.96 6.02
CA GLY A 221 24.39 18.70 4.59
C GLY A 221 23.61 17.42 4.24
N ILE A 222 22.57 17.10 5.01
CA ILE A 222 21.73 15.91 4.76
C ILE A 222 20.83 16.14 3.55
N GLU A 223 21.09 15.41 2.46
CA GLU A 223 20.35 15.55 1.18
C GLU A 223 19.22 14.51 1.02
N GLY A 224 19.23 13.44 1.81
CA GLY A 224 18.28 12.32 1.70
C GLY A 224 18.05 11.62 3.02
N PHE A 225 17.04 10.73 3.07
CA PHE A 225 16.72 9.96 4.28
C PHE A 225 16.42 8.48 3.95
N PRO A 226 16.76 7.54 4.85
CA PRO A 226 17.59 7.78 6.03
C PRO A 226 19.04 8.06 5.61
N SER A 227 19.79 8.74 6.48
CA SER A 227 21.24 8.87 6.35
C SER A 227 21.88 8.57 7.70
N TRP A 228 23.02 7.90 7.66
CA TRP A 228 23.82 7.55 8.82
C TRP A 228 25.09 8.38 8.86
N GLU A 229 25.38 8.98 10.01
CA GLU A 229 26.68 9.60 10.26
C GLU A 229 27.55 8.63 11.05
N ILE A 230 28.63 8.19 10.41
CA ILE A 230 29.61 7.25 10.96
C ILE A 230 30.98 7.91 10.78
N ASN A 231 31.71 8.13 11.87
CA ASN A 231 33.03 8.78 11.85
C ASN A 231 33.04 10.12 11.07
N ASN A 232 32.02 10.97 11.29
CA ASN A 232 31.82 12.26 10.62
C ASN A 232 31.56 12.20 9.10
N GLU A 233 31.39 11.01 8.53
CA GLU A 233 30.98 10.82 7.14
C GLU A 233 29.49 10.45 7.04
N ILE A 234 28.81 11.00 6.04
CA ILE A 234 27.38 10.77 5.81
C ILE A 234 27.19 9.69 4.77
N TYR A 235 26.50 8.63 5.15
CA TYR A 235 26.13 7.53 4.28
C TYR A 235 24.61 7.53 4.08
N SER A 236 24.15 7.62 2.84
CA SER A 236 22.72 7.74 2.53
C SER A 236 22.09 6.40 2.17
N GLY A 237 20.82 6.23 2.57
CA GLY A 237 19.99 5.07 2.27
C GLY A 237 19.79 4.13 3.45
N THR A 238 18.83 3.22 3.28
CA THR A 238 18.59 2.12 4.22
C THR A 238 19.75 1.12 4.15
N MET A 239 20.23 0.67 5.30
CA MET A 239 21.32 -0.29 5.44
C MET A 239 20.85 -1.49 6.26
N SER A 240 21.30 -2.68 5.89
CA SER A 240 21.10 -3.86 6.73
C SER A 240 21.88 -3.73 8.04
N LEU A 241 21.44 -4.45 9.08
CA LEU A 241 22.12 -4.44 10.37
C LEU A 241 23.55 -5.00 10.27
N ASN A 242 23.78 -5.97 9.39
CA ASN A 242 25.12 -6.54 9.14
C ASN A 242 26.05 -5.54 8.46
N GLU A 243 25.57 -4.78 7.47
CA GLU A 243 26.35 -3.72 6.84
C GLU A 243 26.72 -2.63 7.85
N LEU A 244 25.76 -2.19 8.68
CA LEU A 244 26.03 -1.22 9.73
C LEU A 244 27.04 -1.76 10.76
N ALA A 245 26.94 -3.03 11.14
CA ALA A 245 27.87 -3.66 12.08
C ALA A 245 29.29 -3.70 11.50
N GLU A 246 29.44 -4.04 10.21
CA GLU A 246 30.73 -4.03 9.52
C GLU A 246 31.32 -2.62 9.44
N MET A 247 30.53 -1.63 9.01
CA MET A 247 30.99 -0.24 8.87
C MET A 247 31.38 0.41 10.20
N THR A 248 30.73 0.00 11.29
CA THR A 248 30.99 0.55 12.64
C THR A 248 32.00 -0.28 13.44
N ASN A 249 32.56 -1.35 12.84
CA ASN A 249 33.47 -2.30 13.49
C ASN A 249 32.90 -2.90 14.78
N TYR A 250 31.61 -3.24 14.78
CA TYR A 250 30.95 -3.91 15.89
C TYR A 250 31.49 -5.35 16.05
N ASP A 251 31.90 -5.70 17.26
CA ASP A 251 32.51 -7.00 17.60
C ASP A 251 31.59 -7.94 18.38
N GLY A 252 30.34 -7.54 18.61
CA GLY A 252 29.33 -8.35 19.27
C GLY A 252 28.66 -9.39 18.36
N ASP A 253 27.61 -10.04 18.89
CA ASP A 253 26.84 -11.02 18.12
C ASP A 253 26.04 -10.32 17.00
N ILE A 254 26.30 -10.72 15.75
CA ILE A 254 25.66 -10.20 14.54
C ILE A 254 24.50 -11.08 14.06
N ASN A 255 24.06 -12.06 14.85
CA ASN A 255 22.87 -12.85 14.56
C ASN A 255 21.59 -12.07 14.88
N PHE A 256 21.22 -11.16 13.99
CA PHE A 256 20.05 -10.28 14.15
C PHE A 256 18.72 -10.94 13.75
N GLU A 257 18.57 -12.26 13.83
CA GLU A 257 17.28 -12.92 13.58
C GLU A 257 16.23 -12.54 14.64
#